data_AF-A0A920R5D0-F1
#
_entry.id   AF-A0A920R5D0-F1
#
_cell.length_a   1.000
_cell.length_b   1.000
_cell.length_c   1.000
_cell.angle_alpha   90.00
_cell.angle_beta   90.00
_cell.angle_gamma   90.00
#
_symmetry.space_group_name_H-M   'P 1'
#
loop_
_entity.id
_entity.type
_entity.pdbx_description
1 polymer ?
#
loop_
_entity_poly.entity_id
_entity_poly.type
_entity_poly.pdbx_seq_one_letter_code
_entity_poly.pdbx_strand_id
1 'polypeptide(L)' 'MLIGERDFLDYWQSTLDEVAALQTSPVRRVELPLRSNELSTAWAFSFTGIGDYPLFAYYLVPQGSGPFTPFFSSPRIR' A
#
# COMPACT_ATOMS: atom_id res chain seq x y z
N MET A 1 16.44 18.82 -21.10
CA MET A 1 15.69 19.59 -20.11
C MET A 1 16.19 19.14 -18.74
N LEU A 2 16.99 19.96 -18.05
CA LEU A 2 17.35 19.69 -16.67
C LEU A 2 16.21 20.25 -15.83
N ILE A 3 15.49 19.39 -15.12
CA ILE A 3 14.45 19.80 -14.17
C ILE A 3 15.17 20.59 -13.07
N GLY A 4 14.73 21.82 -12.79
CA GLY A 4 15.30 22.60 -11.70
C GLY A 4 14.98 21.96 -10.35
N GLU A 5 15.84 22.15 -9.35
CA GLU A 5 15.62 21.62 -7.99
C GLU A 5 14.25 22.03 -7.42
N ARG A 6 13.78 23.25 -7.73
CA ARG A 6 12.45 23.74 -7.33
C ARG A 6 11.32 22.96 -8.01
N ASP A 7 11.37 22.78 -9.33
CA ASP A 7 10.35 22.05 -10.08
C ASP A 7 10.24 20.60 -9.58
N PHE A 8 11.36 19.99 -9.20
CA PHE A 8 11.40 18.66 -8.61
C PHE A 8 10.72 18.61 -7.24
N LEU A 9 11.05 19.56 -6.36
CA LEU A 9 10.45 19.65 -5.01
C LEU A 9 8.94 19.91 -5.10
N ASP A 10 8.52 20.84 -5.95
CA ASP A 10 7.11 21.20 -6.14
C ASP A 10 6.30 20.00 -6.64
N TYR A 11 6.85 19.23 -7.60
CA TYR A 11 6.21 18.01 -8.10
C TYR A 11 6.00 16.96 -6.99
N TRP A 12 7.03 16.67 -6.20
CA TRP A 12 6.92 15.66 -5.15
C TRP A 12 6.04 16.11 -4.00
N GLN A 13 6.03 17.41 -3.66
CA GLN A 13 5.12 17.95 -2.67
C GLN A 13 3.67 17.80 -3.12
N SER A 14 3.35 18.20 -4.36
CA SER A 14 2.00 18.00 -4.93
C SER A 14 1.58 16.53 -4.91
N THR A 15 2.50 15.62 -5.25
CA THR A 15 2.25 14.17 -5.23
C THR A 15 1.94 13.68 -3.80
N LEU A 16 2.68 14.15 -2.79
CA LEU A 16 2.43 13.81 -1.39
C LEU A 16 1.08 14.35 -0.91
N ASP A 17 0.69 15.55 -1.33
CA ASP A 17 -0.59 16.15 -0.98
C ASP A 17 -1.77 15.34 -1.56
N GLU A 18 -1.65 14.87 -2.80
CA GLU A 18 -2.63 13.95 -3.41
C GLU A 18 -2.73 12.62 -2.63
N VAL A 19 -1.59 12.04 -2.22
CA VAL A 19 -1.58 10.82 -1.40
C VAL A 19 -2.22 11.07 -0.03
N ALA A 20 -1.94 12.20 0.61
CA ALA A 20 -2.50 12.57 1.91
C ALA A 20 -4.03 12.74 1.85
N ALA A 21 -4.56 13.25 0.74
CA ALA A 21 -6.00 13.35 0.52
C ALA A 21 -6.71 11.99 0.55
N LEU A 22 -6.00 10.89 0.24
CA LEU A 22 -6.55 9.53 0.25
C LEU A 22 -6.63 8.91 1.65
N GLN A 23 -6.22 9.60 2.73
CA GLN A 23 -6.20 9.04 4.09
C GLN A 23 -7.56 8.50 4.57
N THR A 24 -8.66 9.07 4.07
CA THR A 24 -10.04 8.66 4.40
C THR A 24 -10.68 7.77 3.33
N SER A 25 -9.96 7.49 2.25
CA SER A 25 -10.46 6.65 1.15
C SER A 25 -10.75 5.24 1.65
N PRO A 26 -11.84 4.62 1.18
CA PRO A 26 -12.21 3.29 1.64
C PRO A 26 -11.16 2.26 1.24
N VAL A 27 -10.82 1.40 2.20
CA VAL A 27 -9.96 0.23 1.99
C VAL A 27 -10.80 -1.02 2.19
N ARG A 28 -10.97 -1.80 1.12
CA ARG A 28 -11.64 -3.10 1.20
C ARG A 28 -10.62 -4.16 1.60
N ARG A 29 -10.96 -4.98 2.59
CA ARG A 29 -10.19 -6.14 3.01
C ARG A 29 -11.04 -7.40 2.99
N VAL A 30 -10.48 -8.50 2.50
CA VAL A 30 -11.13 -9.81 2.45
C VAL A 30 -10.13 -10.83 2.95
N GLU A 31 -10.52 -11.67 3.91
CA GLU A 31 -9.68 -12.77 4.36
C GLU A 31 -9.55 -13.83 3.26
N LEU A 32 -8.40 -14.48 3.17
CA LEU A 32 -8.11 -15.56 2.23
C LEU A 32 -7.82 -16.86 2.99
N PRO A 33 -8.84 -17.63 3.39
CA PRO A 33 -8.65 -18.86 4.18
C PRO A 33 -7.73 -19.87 3.50
N LEU A 34 -7.85 -20.04 2.18
CA LEU A 34 -7.02 -20.97 1.38
C LEU A 34 -5.54 -20.56 1.28
N ARG A 35 -5.20 -19.30 1.62
CA ARG A 35 -3.82 -18.79 1.65
C ARG A 35 -3.29 -18.62 3.09
N SER A 36 -4.14 -18.87 4.08
CA SER A 36 -3.78 -18.81 5.49
C SER A 36 -3.20 -20.15 5.94
N ASN A 37 -2.45 -20.13 7.04
CA ASN A 37 -1.86 -21.32 7.64
C ASN A 37 -1.70 -21.15 9.15
N GLU A 38 -1.13 -22.16 9.80
CA GLU A 38 -0.89 -22.19 11.26
C GLU A 38 -0.05 -21.01 11.77
N LEU A 39 0.74 -20.38 10.88
CA LEU A 39 1.65 -19.29 11.23
C LEU A 39 1.07 -17.91 10.92
N SER A 40 0.09 -17.79 10.01
CA SER A 40 -0.41 -16.48 9.56
C SER A 40 -1.80 -16.52 8.94
N THR A 41 -2.55 -15.42 9.12
CA THR A 41 -3.79 -15.15 8.37
C THR A 41 -3.46 -14.28 7.16
N ALA A 42 -3.91 -14.71 5.98
CA ALA A 42 -3.73 -13.99 4.72
C ALA A 42 -4.97 -13.17 4.37
N TRP A 43 -4.74 -11.97 3.84
CA TRP A 43 -5.78 -11.02 3.44
C TRP A 43 -5.51 -10.48 2.04
N ALA A 44 -6.56 -10.25 1.27
CA ALA A 44 -6.55 -9.43 0.07
C ALA A 44 -7.07 -8.03 0.40
N PHE A 45 -6.30 -7.02 0.03
CA PHE A 45 -6.67 -5.61 0.13
C PHE A 45 -6.95 -5.04 -1.26
N SER A 46 -7.93 -4.15 -1.36
CA SER A 46 -8.21 -3.33 -2.53
C SER A 46 -8.47 -1.89 -2.08
N PHE A 47 -7.81 -0.94 -2.72
CA PHE A 47 -7.84 0.48 -2.35
C PHE A 47 -7.48 1.33 -3.57
N THR A 48 -7.58 2.65 -3.43
CA THR A 48 -7.36 3.59 -4.53
C THR A 48 -6.09 4.40 -4.28
N GLY A 49 -5.25 4.54 -5.31
CA GLY A 49 -4.11 5.45 -5.35
C GLY A 49 -4.47 6.81 -5.97
N ILE A 50 -3.48 7.68 -6.12
CA ILE A 50 -3.68 9.00 -6.76
C ILE A 50 -4.14 8.84 -8.22
N GLY A 51 -4.90 9.80 -8.72
CA GLY A 51 -5.52 9.72 -10.05
C GLY A 51 -6.57 8.60 -10.18
N ASP A 52 -7.24 8.24 -9.08
CA ASP A 52 -8.26 7.18 -9.01
C ASP A 52 -7.76 5.79 -9.43
N TYR A 53 -6.44 5.55 -9.37
CA TYR A 53 -5.85 4.31 -9.83
C TYR A 53 -6.16 3.14 -8.87
N PRO A 54 -6.78 2.03 -9.33
CA PRO A 54 -7.09 0.91 -8.46
C PRO A 54 -5.84 0.11 -8.09
N LEU A 55 -5.63 -0.11 -6.79
CA LEU A 55 -4.52 -0.85 -6.22
C LEU A 55 -5.01 -2.09 -5.45
N PHE A 56 -4.14 -3.09 -5.36
CA PHE A 56 -4.37 -4.29 -4.56
C PHE A 56 -3.09 -4.74 -3.86
N ALA A 57 -3.23 -5.44 -2.73
CA ALA A 57 -2.11 -6.02 -2.01
C ALA A 57 -2.50 -7.32 -1.30
N TYR A 58 -1.54 -8.22 -1.12
CA TYR A 58 -1.65 -9.32 -0.17
C TYR A 58 -1.01 -8.92 1.14
N TYR A 59 -1.72 -9.14 2.24
CA TYR A 59 -1.25 -8.82 3.58
C TYR A 59 -1.32 -10.07 4.44
N LEU A 60 -0.17 -10.50 4.98
CA LEU A 60 -0.06 -11.66 5.85
C LEU A 60 0.23 -11.16 7.27
N VAL A 61 -0.61 -11.57 8.21
CA VAL A 61 -0.46 -11.23 9.64
C VAL A 61 -0.08 -12.50 10.40
N PRO A 62 1.06 -12.55 11.10
CA PRO A 62 1.41 -13.69 11.93
C PRO A 62 0.38 -13.96 13.03
N GLN A 63 0.19 -15.23 13.40
CA GLN A 63 -0.64 -15.60 14.56
C GLN A 63 0.04 -15.16 15.88
N GLY A 64 -0.77 -14.95 16.92
CA GLY A 64 -0.31 -14.62 18.27
C GLY A 64 -0.38 -13.13 18.62
N SER A 65 0.16 -12.77 19.79
CA SER A 65 0.18 -11.38 20.27
C SER A 65 1.37 -10.64 19.69
N GLY A 66 1.10 -9.65 18.83
CA GLY A 66 2.10 -8.69 18.34
C GLY A 66 2.64 -7.74 19.42
N PRO A 67 3.38 -6.68 19.04
CA PRO A 67 3.51 -6.14 17.69
C PRO A 67 4.44 -6.95 16.78
N PHE A 68 4.16 -6.92 15.48
CA PHE A 68 5.01 -7.52 14.46
C PHE A 68 5.68 -6.42 13.64
N THR A 69 6.97 -6.58 13.32
CA THR A 69 7.67 -5.67 12.41
C THR A 69 7.12 -5.84 10.99
N PRO A 70 6.59 -4.78 10.35
CA PRO A 70 6.05 -4.89 9.00
C PRO A 70 7.18 -5.07 7.97
N PHE A 71 6.91 -5.87 6.94
CA PHE A 71 7.73 -5.99 5.75
C PHE A 71 6.90 -5.63 4.53
N PHE A 72 7.41 -4.70 3.72
CA PHE A 72 6.77 -4.28 2.47
C PHE A 72 7.61 -4.73 1.28
N SER A 73 6.97 -5.37 0.31
CA SER A 73 7.56 -5.74 -0.96
C SER A 73 6.70 -5.21 -2.09
N SER A 74 7.28 -4.39 -2.96
CA SER A 74 6.67 -4.06 -4.24
C SER A 74 6.79 -5.24 -5.22
N PRO A 75 5.86 -5.37 -6.17
CA PRO A 75 6.02 -6.31 -7.28
C PRO A 75 7.31 -6.01 -8.05
N ARG A 76 8.10 -7.04 -8.34
CA ARG A 76 9.20 -6.91 -9.30
C ARG A 76 8.64 -7.11 -10.69
N ILE A 77 8.68 -6.06 -11.51
CA ILE A 77 8.45 -6.17 -12.95
C ILE A 77 9.71 -6.84 -13.52
N ARG A 78 9.53 -7.96 -14.23
CA ARG A 78 10.63 -8.61 -14.95
C ARG A 78 10.94 -7.86 -16.23
#